data_AF-A0A978UXN8-F1
#
_entry.id   AF-A0A978UXN8-F1
#
_cell.length_a   1.000
_cell.length_b   1.000
_cell.length_c   1.000
_cell.angle_alpha   90.00
_cell.angle_beta   90.00
_cell.angle_gamma   90.00
#
_symmetry.space_group_name_H-M   'P 1'
#
loop_
_entity.id
_entity.type
_entity.pdbx_description
1 polymer ?
#
loop_
_entity_poly.entity_id
_entity_poly.type
_entity_poly.pdbx_seq_one_letter_code
_entity_poly.pdbx_strand_id
1 'polypeptide(L)'
;MRKQEKRGRDYLMKVSEPEMEENGREESDEGEADDDDTEDFINGLLPSLLENFGIAIWATDTVRSETKQLKDDVERITMAKGQVCSQILEKQRKLASLESDASTLAQTLELIQQERIALSAKLTEMSAYYMKVAELMNGKLQEQQDWINSHKATKELEKHGMEMDANDEQTAETGGNSSLDIKNLENDPRKDLMAKLDSAKAKFEEISKIKSKLVMENTEMKQVLEKVKCRENDFKPELRTMEIENLEKEYNALLSDKARETDYFQSLQSQFEKLKGISHVVKCACGEEYQVGLDLCARQNETHA
;
A
#
# COMPACT_ATOMS: atom_id res chain seq x y z
N MET A 1 -7.76 23.44 -41.98
CA MET A 1 -8.90 24.02 -42.72
C MET A 1 -9.28 25.34 -42.06
N ARG A 2 -9.42 26.40 -42.87
CA ARG A 2 -9.91 27.73 -42.44
C ARG A 2 -11.43 27.72 -42.22
N LYS A 3 -11.91 28.74 -41.48
CA LYS A 3 -13.28 29.30 -41.32
C LYS A 3 -13.75 29.21 -39.85
N GLN A 4 -14.36 30.22 -39.23
CA GLN A 4 -14.83 31.52 -39.71
C GLN A 4 -15.10 32.46 -38.51
N GLU A 5 -14.92 33.76 -38.77
CA GLU A 5 -15.42 34.88 -37.96
C GLU A 5 -16.94 34.79 -37.71
N LYS A 6 -17.39 35.20 -36.52
CA LYS A 6 -18.68 35.87 -36.35
C LYS A 6 -18.53 37.08 -35.42
N ARG A 7 -18.76 38.26 -36.00
CA ARG A 7 -19.01 39.55 -35.35
C ARG A 7 -20.32 39.47 -34.54
N GLY A 8 -20.29 39.92 -33.29
CA GLY A 8 -21.46 40.27 -32.49
C GLY A 8 -21.25 41.66 -31.90
N ARG A 9 -22.28 42.50 -31.94
CA ARG A 9 -22.23 43.97 -31.75
C ARG A 9 -22.23 44.34 -30.28
N ASP A 10 -21.31 45.21 -29.86
CA ASP A 10 -21.40 45.91 -28.58
C ASP A 10 -22.43 47.03 -28.68
N TYR A 11 -23.53 46.90 -27.92
CA TYR A 11 -24.45 47.98 -27.67
C TYR A 11 -23.95 48.81 -26.49
N LEU A 12 -23.50 50.03 -26.81
CA LEU A 12 -23.16 51.08 -25.87
C LEU A 12 -24.46 51.67 -25.29
N MET A 13 -24.82 51.37 -24.05
CA MET A 13 -25.77 52.19 -23.28
C MET A 13 -24.99 53.12 -22.35
N LYS A 14 -24.91 54.40 -22.74
CA LYS A 14 -24.57 55.50 -21.86
C LYS A 14 -25.77 55.75 -20.94
N VAL A 15 -25.58 55.65 -19.63
CA VAL A 15 -26.55 56.16 -18.66
C VAL A 15 -26.22 57.63 -18.44
N SER A 16 -27.16 58.48 -18.84
CA SER A 16 -27.13 59.93 -18.64
C SER A 16 -27.39 60.25 -17.17
N GLU A 17 -26.49 61.03 -16.56
CA GLU A 17 -26.77 61.78 -15.33
C GLU A 17 -27.70 62.96 -15.66
N PRO A 18 -28.74 63.25 -14.85
CA PRO A 18 -29.43 64.52 -14.95
C PRO A 18 -28.76 65.57 -14.05
N GLU A 19 -28.37 66.67 -14.68
CA GLU A 19 -27.98 67.93 -14.07
C GLU A 19 -29.17 68.52 -13.29
N MET A 20 -28.91 68.99 -12.05
CA MET A 20 -29.88 69.79 -11.31
C MET A 20 -29.79 71.24 -11.78
N GLU A 21 -30.81 71.68 -12.54
CA GLU A 21 -31.07 73.10 -12.77
C GLU A 21 -31.80 73.69 -11.57
N GLU A 22 -31.12 74.60 -10.90
CA GLU A 22 -31.64 75.49 -9.87
C GLU A 22 -32.24 76.71 -10.55
N ASN A 23 -33.55 76.95 -10.43
CA ASN A 23 -34.18 78.26 -10.60
C ASN A 23 -35.67 78.22 -10.24
N GLY A 24 -36.15 79.31 -9.63
CA GLY A 24 -37.57 79.67 -9.66
C GLY A 24 -38.20 79.94 -8.30
N ARG A 25 -37.98 81.15 -7.79
CA ARG A 25 -38.71 81.75 -6.68
C ARG A 25 -40.02 82.31 -7.24
N GLU A 26 -41.17 81.81 -6.81
CA GLU A 26 -42.47 82.48 -6.98
C GLU A 26 -43.22 82.46 -5.65
N GLU A 27 -43.58 83.66 -5.19
CA GLU A 27 -44.54 83.92 -4.12
C GLU A 27 -45.96 83.56 -4.60
N SER A 28 -46.78 82.97 -3.73
CA SER A 28 -48.23 83.22 -3.76
C SER A 28 -48.87 82.88 -2.41
N ASP A 29 -49.45 83.92 -1.84
CA ASP A 29 -50.71 84.03 -1.11
C ASP A 29 -51.09 83.04 -0.01
N GLU A 30 -51.27 83.68 1.15
CA GLU A 30 -51.93 83.26 2.37
C GLU A 30 -53.35 82.73 2.11
N GLY A 31 -53.59 81.51 2.57
CA GLY A 31 -54.91 80.98 2.87
C GLY A 31 -54.86 80.30 4.22
N GLU A 32 -55.31 81.00 5.26
CA GLU A 32 -55.58 80.44 6.60
C GLU A 32 -56.56 79.27 6.45
N ALA A 33 -56.08 78.07 6.79
CA ALA A 33 -56.91 76.94 7.14
C ALA A 33 -56.55 76.56 8.58
N ASP A 34 -57.58 76.43 9.41
CA ASP A 34 -57.52 76.16 10.85
C ASP A 34 -56.59 74.97 11.18
N ASP A 35 -55.42 75.27 11.74
CA ASP A 35 -54.48 74.31 12.34
C ASP A 35 -54.80 74.16 13.85
N ASP A 36 -55.62 73.17 14.20
CA ASP A 36 -55.67 72.70 15.60
C ASP A 36 -55.77 71.16 15.72
N ASP A 37 -55.80 70.41 14.60
CA ASP A 37 -55.80 68.94 14.58
C ASP A 37 -54.50 68.32 13.98
N THR A 38 -53.59 69.16 13.47
CA THR A 38 -52.36 68.73 12.75
C THR A 38 -51.15 68.54 13.67
N GLU A 39 -51.00 69.32 14.74
CA GLU A 39 -49.88 69.17 15.68
C GLU A 39 -49.98 67.89 16.53
N ASP A 40 -51.18 67.47 16.95
CA ASP A 40 -51.38 66.23 17.71
C ASP A 40 -51.12 64.97 16.86
N PHE A 41 -51.42 65.03 15.55
CA PHE A 41 -51.12 63.94 14.61
C PHE A 41 -49.61 63.80 14.37
N ILE A 42 -48.89 64.92 14.24
CA ILE A 42 -47.43 64.96 14.00
C ILE A 42 -46.67 64.54 15.28
N ASN A 43 -47.10 65.02 16.46
CA ASN A 43 -46.48 64.68 17.74
C ASN A 43 -46.70 63.22 18.18
N GLY A 44 -47.77 62.57 17.69
CA GLY A 44 -48.02 61.14 17.91
C GLY A 44 -47.32 60.19 16.91
N LEU A 45 -47.15 60.61 15.64
CA LEU A 45 -46.53 59.76 14.61
C LEU A 45 -45.00 59.81 14.58
N LEU A 46 -44.37 60.93 14.95
CA LEU A 46 -42.91 61.05 14.90
C LEU A 46 -42.16 60.03 15.79
N PRO A 47 -42.56 59.82 17.06
CA PRO A 47 -41.89 58.87 17.94
C PRO A 47 -41.97 57.43 17.43
N SER A 48 -43.13 57.03 16.89
CA SER A 48 -43.33 55.69 16.32
C SER A 48 -42.59 55.47 14.99
N LEU A 49 -42.46 56.51 14.16
CA LEU A 49 -41.61 56.48 12.96
C LEU A 49 -40.12 56.37 13.31
N LEU A 50 -39.65 57.10 14.32
CA LEU A 50 -38.27 57.03 14.82
C LEU A 50 -37.95 55.64 15.42
N GLU A 51 -38.89 55.05 16.16
CA GLU A 51 -38.73 53.70 16.71
C GLU A 51 -38.69 52.64 15.60
N ASN A 52 -39.57 52.75 14.59
CA ASN A 52 -39.55 51.89 13.41
C ASN A 52 -38.26 52.03 12.59
N PHE A 53 -37.75 53.26 12.43
CA PHE A 53 -36.45 53.50 11.78
C PHE A 53 -35.30 52.88 12.58
N GLY A 54 -35.32 53.00 13.91
CA GLY A 54 -34.33 52.38 14.78
C GLY A 54 -34.31 50.85 14.67
N ILE A 55 -35.49 50.23 14.65
CA ILE A 55 -35.64 48.77 14.43
C ILE A 55 -35.11 48.37 13.06
N ALA A 56 -35.43 49.13 12.00
CA ALA A 56 -34.97 48.83 10.65
C ALA A 56 -33.43 48.94 10.53
N ILE A 57 -32.82 49.94 11.15
CA ILE A 57 -31.37 50.12 11.19
C ILE A 57 -30.71 48.93 11.93
N TRP A 58 -31.23 48.56 13.11
CA TRP A 58 -30.71 47.42 13.88
C TRP A 58 -30.82 46.09 13.13
N ALA A 59 -31.94 45.83 12.45
CA ALA A 59 -32.12 44.65 11.62
C ALA A 59 -31.11 44.62 10.45
N THR A 60 -30.90 45.76 9.80
CA THR A 60 -29.93 45.90 8.70
C THR A 60 -28.50 45.65 9.17
N ASP A 61 -28.14 46.16 10.35
CA ASP A 61 -26.83 45.97 10.96
C ASP A 61 -26.58 44.52 11.36
N THR A 62 -27.61 43.84 11.86
CA THR A 62 -27.57 42.42 12.23
C THR A 62 -27.33 41.56 11.00
N VAL A 63 -28.12 41.75 9.93
CA VAL A 63 -27.96 41.03 8.64
C VAL A 63 -26.57 41.28 8.05
N ARG A 64 -26.06 42.52 8.13
CA ARG A 64 -24.73 42.88 7.65
C ARG A 64 -23.61 42.17 8.43
N SER A 65 -23.74 42.07 9.75
CA SER A 65 -22.79 41.35 10.61
C SER A 65 -22.79 39.85 10.31
N GLU A 66 -23.97 39.23 10.23
CA GLU A 66 -24.13 37.81 9.90
C GLU A 66 -23.58 37.48 8.50
N THR A 67 -23.83 38.35 7.52
CA THR A 67 -23.29 38.19 6.15
C THR A 67 -21.77 38.23 6.14
N LYS A 68 -21.16 39.11 6.95
CA LYS A 68 -19.69 39.18 7.08
C LYS A 68 -19.14 37.91 7.73
N GLN A 69 -19.77 37.44 8.81
CA GLN A 69 -19.37 36.20 9.48
C GLN A 69 -19.49 34.99 8.55
N LEU A 70 -20.59 34.88 7.79
CA LEU A 70 -20.78 33.82 6.81
C LEU A 70 -19.68 33.82 5.74
N LYS A 71 -19.27 35.00 5.27
CA LYS A 71 -18.17 35.12 4.30
C LYS A 71 -16.86 34.59 4.88
N ASP A 72 -16.53 34.98 6.11
CA ASP A 72 -15.31 34.54 6.79
C ASP A 72 -15.35 33.01 7.04
N ASP A 73 -16.51 32.45 7.38
CA ASP A 73 -16.72 31.01 7.55
C ASP A 73 -16.52 30.24 6.24
N VAL A 74 -17.06 30.76 5.13
CA VAL A 74 -16.87 30.18 3.79
C VAL A 74 -15.39 30.18 3.41
N GLU A 75 -14.65 31.25 3.70
CA GLU A 75 -13.21 31.32 3.42
C GLU A 75 -12.42 30.30 4.26
N ARG A 76 -12.71 30.19 5.56
CA ARG A 76 -12.10 29.18 6.44
C ARG A 76 -12.37 27.76 5.96
N ILE A 77 -13.61 27.45 5.59
CA ILE A 77 -13.99 26.14 5.05
C ILE A 77 -13.27 25.87 3.73
N THR A 78 -13.14 26.87 2.85
CA THR A 78 -12.45 26.73 1.56
C THR A 78 -10.97 26.42 1.75
N MET A 79 -10.30 27.10 2.68
CA MET A 79 -8.90 26.80 3.03
C MET A 79 -8.74 25.40 3.62
N ALA A 80 -9.59 25.02 4.57
CA ALA A 80 -9.58 23.70 5.19
C ALA A 80 -9.80 22.59 4.14
N LYS A 81 -10.75 22.79 3.21
CA LYS A 81 -10.97 21.87 2.08
C LYS A 81 -9.71 21.72 1.23
N GLY A 82 -9.03 22.82 0.90
CA GLY A 82 -7.78 22.78 0.13
C GLY A 82 -6.67 21.99 0.84
N GLN A 83 -6.54 22.15 2.16
CA GLN A 83 -5.60 21.37 2.97
C GLN A 83 -5.95 19.88 2.97
N VAL A 84 -7.22 19.53 3.17
CA VAL A 84 -7.68 18.13 3.14
C VAL A 84 -7.45 17.51 1.76
N CYS A 85 -7.77 18.19 0.67
CA CYS A 85 -7.50 17.70 -0.69
C CYS A 85 -6.01 17.45 -0.92
N SER A 86 -5.13 18.34 -0.43
CA SER A 86 -3.68 18.16 -0.53
C SER A 86 -3.21 16.90 0.22
N GLN A 87 -3.73 16.67 1.43
CA GLN A 87 -3.43 15.47 2.20
C GLN A 87 -3.95 14.19 1.52
N ILE A 88 -5.16 14.22 0.96
CA ILE A 88 -5.73 13.08 0.23
C ILE A 88 -4.85 12.70 -0.96
N LEU A 89 -4.44 13.67 -1.77
CA LEU A 89 -3.56 13.43 -2.91
C LEU A 89 -2.20 12.86 -2.50
N GLU A 90 -1.63 13.36 -1.41
CA GLU A 90 -0.38 12.84 -0.87
C GLU A 90 -0.53 11.37 -0.42
N LYS A 91 -1.63 11.05 0.27
CA LYS A 91 -1.93 9.69 0.72
C LYS A 91 -2.19 8.74 -0.45
N GLN A 92 -2.89 9.18 -1.49
CA GLN A 92 -3.11 8.41 -2.71
C GLN A 92 -1.78 8.09 -3.42
N ARG A 93 -0.86 9.05 -3.50
CA ARG A 93 0.49 8.82 -4.07
C ARG A 93 1.27 7.77 -3.27
N LYS A 94 1.20 7.85 -1.93
CA LYS A 94 1.83 6.86 -1.04
C LYS A 94 1.21 5.47 -1.21
N LEU A 95 -0.11 5.37 -1.35
CA LEU A 95 -0.79 4.10 -1.62
C LEU A 95 -0.35 3.48 -2.94
N ALA A 96 -0.33 4.26 -4.03
CA ALA A 96 0.13 3.77 -5.34
C ALA A 96 1.59 3.27 -5.30
N SER A 97 2.46 3.97 -4.57
CA SER A 97 3.85 3.51 -4.35
C SER A 97 3.89 2.17 -3.62
N LEU A 98 3.14 2.03 -2.52
CA LEU A 98 3.11 0.80 -1.72
C LEU A 98 2.49 -0.37 -2.49
N GLU A 99 1.51 -0.13 -3.33
CA GLU A 99 0.88 -1.14 -4.18
C GLU A 99 1.87 -1.68 -5.23
N SER A 100 2.67 -0.79 -5.82
CA SER A 100 3.78 -1.18 -6.71
C SER A 100 4.84 -2.02 -5.98
N ASP A 101 5.23 -1.61 -4.77
CA ASP A 101 6.19 -2.36 -3.95
C ASP A 101 5.65 -3.74 -3.57
N ALA A 102 4.38 -3.83 -3.19
CA ALA A 102 3.70 -5.08 -2.86
C ALA A 102 3.66 -6.04 -4.05
N SER A 103 3.36 -5.54 -5.25
CA SER A 103 3.39 -6.34 -6.49
C SER A 103 4.80 -6.86 -6.78
N THR A 104 5.82 -6.03 -6.59
CA THR A 104 7.23 -6.42 -6.80
C THR A 104 7.66 -7.49 -5.82
N LEU A 105 7.25 -7.35 -4.55
CA LEU A 105 7.51 -8.33 -3.50
C LEU A 105 6.81 -9.67 -3.76
N ALA A 106 5.56 -9.64 -4.24
CA ALA A 106 4.82 -10.84 -4.61
C ALA A 106 5.53 -11.62 -5.73
N GLN A 107 5.98 -10.92 -6.78
CA GLN A 107 6.73 -11.53 -7.89
C GLN A 107 8.06 -12.16 -7.42
N THR A 108 8.80 -11.47 -6.56
CA THR A 108 10.06 -12.02 -6.03
C THR A 108 9.83 -13.24 -5.13
N LEU A 109 8.75 -13.25 -4.36
CA LEU A 109 8.37 -14.39 -3.53
C LEU A 109 8.01 -15.62 -4.38
N GLU A 110 7.29 -15.43 -5.49
CA GLU A 110 6.95 -16.50 -6.43
C GLU A 110 8.22 -17.13 -7.05
N LEU A 111 9.18 -16.29 -7.48
CA LEU A 111 10.47 -16.76 -8.00
C LEU A 111 11.27 -17.57 -6.96
N ILE A 112 11.35 -17.08 -5.71
CA ILE A 112 12.02 -17.81 -4.62
C ILE A 112 11.35 -19.17 -4.36
N GLN A 113 10.02 -19.21 -4.39
CA GLN A 113 9.28 -20.46 -4.21
C GLN A 113 9.57 -21.45 -5.34
N GLN A 114 9.64 -20.97 -6.58
CA GLN A 114 9.98 -21.79 -7.74
C GLN A 114 11.40 -22.36 -7.65
N GLU A 115 12.40 -21.53 -7.30
CA GLU A 115 13.79 -21.97 -7.11
C GLU A 115 13.91 -23.00 -5.98
N ARG A 116 13.20 -22.78 -4.87
CA ARG A 116 13.16 -23.74 -3.74
C ARG A 116 12.64 -25.09 -4.19
N ILE A 117 11.55 -25.13 -4.97
CA ILE A 117 10.97 -26.38 -5.49
C ILE A 117 11.97 -27.07 -6.42
N ALA A 118 12.60 -26.33 -7.32
CA ALA A 118 13.60 -26.87 -8.25
C ALA A 118 14.81 -27.47 -7.51
N LEU A 119 15.35 -26.77 -6.51
CA LEU A 119 16.46 -27.26 -5.69
C LEU A 119 16.06 -28.48 -4.86
N SER A 120 14.84 -28.50 -4.31
CA SER A 120 14.32 -29.65 -3.56
C SER A 120 14.24 -30.90 -4.44
N ALA A 121 13.74 -30.78 -5.67
CA ALA A 121 13.70 -31.89 -6.62
C ALA A 121 15.10 -32.41 -6.99
N LYS A 122 16.07 -31.50 -7.18
CA LYS A 122 17.47 -31.89 -7.45
C LYS A 122 18.11 -32.62 -6.27
N LEU A 123 17.78 -32.21 -5.03
CA LEU A 123 18.28 -32.86 -3.82
C LEU A 123 17.70 -34.27 -3.66
N THR A 124 16.41 -34.47 -3.93
CA THR A 124 15.80 -35.80 -3.85
C THR A 124 16.34 -36.74 -4.92
N GLU A 125 16.58 -36.25 -6.14
CA GLU A 125 17.24 -37.01 -7.21
C GLU A 125 18.66 -37.43 -6.79
N MET A 126 19.44 -36.49 -6.25
CA MET A 126 20.80 -36.78 -5.77
C MET A 126 20.80 -37.79 -4.63
N SER A 127 19.87 -37.67 -3.68
CA SER A 127 19.71 -38.63 -2.58
C SER A 127 19.37 -40.03 -3.11
N ALA A 128 18.45 -40.12 -4.07
CA ALA A 128 18.09 -41.38 -4.71
C ALA A 128 19.27 -42.02 -5.47
N TYR A 129 20.09 -41.21 -6.14
CA TYR A 129 21.31 -41.70 -6.79
C TYR A 129 22.29 -42.31 -5.78
N TYR A 130 22.61 -41.59 -4.70
CA TYR A 130 23.53 -42.11 -3.68
C TYR A 130 22.99 -43.34 -2.96
N MET A 131 21.67 -43.41 -2.73
CA MET A 131 21.02 -44.60 -2.19
C MET A 131 21.25 -45.82 -3.08
N LYS A 132 21.04 -45.69 -4.40
CA LYS A 132 21.34 -46.77 -5.37
C LYS A 132 22.80 -47.20 -5.36
N VAL A 133 23.72 -46.23 -5.26
CA VAL A 133 25.16 -46.52 -5.17
C VAL A 133 25.49 -47.29 -3.89
N ALA A 134 24.91 -46.89 -2.76
CA ALA A 134 25.09 -47.58 -1.48
C ALA A 134 24.52 -49.00 -1.52
N GLU A 135 23.33 -49.20 -2.08
CA GLU A 135 22.73 -50.52 -2.29
C GLU A 135 23.60 -51.41 -3.16
N LEU A 136 24.14 -50.89 -4.27
CA LEU A 136 25.06 -51.62 -5.15
C LEU A 136 26.35 -52.05 -4.41
N MET A 137 26.95 -51.13 -3.65
CA MET A 137 28.16 -51.43 -2.87
C MET A 137 27.90 -52.48 -1.79
N ASN A 138 26.79 -52.35 -1.06
CA ASN A 138 26.37 -53.33 -0.06
C ASN A 138 26.09 -54.70 -0.69
N GLY A 139 25.44 -54.74 -1.85
CA GLY A 139 25.21 -55.98 -2.60
C GLY A 139 26.52 -56.68 -2.97
N LYS A 140 27.50 -55.95 -3.53
CA LYS A 140 28.82 -56.50 -3.85
C LYS A 140 29.56 -57.01 -2.62
N LEU A 141 29.46 -56.29 -1.50
CA LEU A 141 30.10 -56.71 -0.25
C LEU A 141 29.47 -58.01 0.29
N GLN A 142 28.14 -58.11 0.23
CA GLN A 142 27.42 -59.31 0.62
C GLN A 142 27.79 -60.50 -0.27
N GLU A 143 27.86 -60.32 -1.58
CA GLU A 143 28.32 -61.36 -2.51
C GLU A 143 29.71 -61.87 -2.15
N GLN A 144 30.65 -60.96 -1.82
CA GLN A 144 31.98 -61.36 -1.37
C GLN A 144 31.96 -62.13 -0.04
N GLN A 145 31.13 -61.69 0.91
CA GLN A 145 30.98 -62.35 2.19
C GLN A 145 30.40 -63.77 2.02
N ASP A 146 29.39 -63.93 1.17
CA ASP A 146 28.75 -65.20 0.87
C ASP A 146 29.72 -66.16 0.17
N TRP A 147 30.53 -65.64 -0.76
CA TRP A 147 31.60 -66.41 -1.41
C TRP A 147 32.61 -66.95 -0.39
N ILE A 148 33.10 -66.11 0.54
CA ILE A 148 34.03 -66.53 1.61
C ILE A 148 33.38 -67.60 2.49
N ASN A 149 32.12 -67.39 2.88
CA ASN A 149 31.38 -68.33 3.73
C ASN A 149 31.22 -69.69 3.03
N SER A 150 30.87 -69.70 1.73
CA SER A 150 30.76 -70.93 0.95
C SER A 150 32.09 -71.68 0.87
N HIS A 151 33.20 -70.97 0.64
CA HIS A 151 34.53 -71.57 0.54
C HIS A 151 35.01 -72.16 1.88
N LYS A 152 34.67 -71.54 3.01
CA LYS A 152 34.90 -72.12 4.34
C LYS A 152 34.12 -73.41 4.54
N ALA A 153 32.84 -73.43 4.18
CA ALA A 153 32.00 -74.64 4.28
C ALA A 153 32.53 -75.80 3.41
N THR A 154 33.06 -75.50 2.22
CA THR A 154 33.70 -76.52 1.35
C THR A 154 34.94 -77.13 2.01
N LYS A 155 35.81 -76.29 2.61
CA LYS A 155 37.02 -76.75 3.32
C LYS A 155 36.71 -77.59 4.57
N GLU A 156 35.62 -77.31 5.26
CA GLU A 156 35.18 -78.13 6.40
C GLU A 156 34.65 -79.50 5.96
N LEU A 157 34.00 -79.58 4.79
CA LEU A 157 33.53 -80.84 4.21
C LEU A 157 34.71 -81.71 3.71
N GLU A 158 35.74 -81.10 3.15
CA GLU A 158 36.94 -81.77 2.64
C GLU A 158 37.84 -82.30 3.77
N LYS A 159 37.86 -81.63 4.94
CA LYS A 159 38.55 -82.12 6.15
C LYS A 159 37.92 -83.36 6.80
N HIS A 160 36.67 -83.69 6.47
CA HIS A 160 36.02 -84.91 6.93
C HIS A 160 36.08 -86.07 5.91
N GLY A 161 36.73 -85.89 4.76
CA GLY A 161 36.76 -86.87 3.66
C GLY A 161 38.10 -87.53 3.34
N MET A 162 39.22 -87.13 3.96
CA MET A 162 40.54 -87.72 3.69
C MET A 162 41.32 -87.97 4.98
N GLU A 163 41.21 -89.19 5.48
CA GLU A 163 42.22 -89.86 6.29
C GLU A 163 42.92 -90.85 5.36
N MET A 164 44.20 -90.61 5.02
CA MET A 164 45.30 -91.60 5.04
C MET A 164 46.56 -91.09 4.30
N ASP A 165 47.66 -91.16 5.05
CA ASP A 165 49.06 -91.40 4.71
C ASP A 165 50.04 -90.33 4.16
N ALA A 166 51.24 -90.48 4.74
CA ALA A 166 52.40 -89.60 4.80
C ALA A 166 53.40 -89.81 3.63
N ASN A 167 54.53 -89.08 3.71
CA ASN A 167 55.76 -89.09 2.89
C ASN A 167 55.80 -87.96 1.83
N ASP A 168 56.90 -87.28 1.51
CA ASP A 168 58.31 -87.28 1.95
C ASP A 168 58.92 -85.96 1.44
N GLU A 169 60.14 -85.71 1.89
CA GLU A 169 61.05 -84.60 1.69
C GLU A 169 61.49 -84.31 0.22
N GLN A 170 62.12 -83.14 0.08
CA GLN A 170 63.09 -82.72 -0.94
C GLN A 170 62.70 -81.89 -2.19
N THR A 171 63.12 -80.62 -2.13
CA THR A 171 64.05 -79.91 -3.05
C THR A 171 63.98 -80.21 -4.55
N ALA A 172 63.77 -79.17 -5.36
CA ALA A 172 64.83 -78.46 -6.08
C ALA A 172 64.22 -77.65 -7.22
N GLU A 173 64.64 -76.39 -7.29
CA GLU A 173 64.25 -75.41 -8.30
C GLU A 173 64.67 -75.86 -9.71
N THR A 174 63.76 -75.81 -10.68
CA THR A 174 64.10 -75.80 -12.11
C THR A 174 62.99 -75.15 -12.94
N GLY A 175 63.41 -74.22 -13.82
CA GLY A 175 62.63 -73.71 -14.94
C GLY A 175 61.76 -72.52 -14.59
N GLY A 176 61.65 -71.46 -15.37
CA GLY A 176 62.02 -71.22 -16.75
C GLY A 176 61.26 -69.96 -17.15
N ASN A 177 61.91 -69.08 -17.92
CA ASN A 177 61.37 -67.79 -18.33
C ASN A 177 59.98 -67.90 -18.98
N SER A 178 59.06 -67.03 -18.58
CA SER A 178 57.89 -66.66 -19.37
C SER A 178 57.62 -65.18 -19.17
N SER A 179 58.05 -64.40 -20.16
CA SER A 179 57.64 -63.02 -20.39
C SER A 179 56.11 -62.91 -20.35
N LEU A 180 55.60 -61.99 -19.52
CA LEU A 180 54.27 -61.41 -19.69
C LEU A 180 54.38 -59.93 -19.32
N ASP A 181 54.46 -59.11 -20.37
CA ASP A 181 54.20 -57.68 -20.35
C ASP A 181 52.94 -57.37 -19.53
N ILE A 182 53.10 -56.55 -18.49
CA ILE A 182 52.00 -55.71 -17.99
C ILE A 182 52.53 -54.27 -17.94
N LYS A 183 52.46 -53.61 -19.10
CA LYS A 183 52.35 -52.16 -19.14
C LYS A 183 51.04 -51.76 -18.47
N ASN A 184 51.11 -50.70 -17.66
CA ASN A 184 50.02 -49.91 -17.07
C ASN A 184 49.53 -50.35 -15.68
N LEU A 185 50.17 -49.85 -14.61
CA LEU A 185 49.45 -49.36 -13.42
C LEU A 185 50.34 -48.50 -12.52
N GLU A 186 50.51 -47.22 -12.85
CA GLU A 186 51.06 -46.22 -11.92
C GLU A 186 49.99 -45.13 -11.66
N ASN A 187 48.89 -45.53 -11.01
CA ASN A 187 48.06 -44.57 -10.29
C ASN A 187 48.73 -44.33 -8.93
N ASP A 188 49.58 -43.31 -8.88
CA ASP A 188 50.29 -42.88 -7.68
C ASP A 188 49.28 -42.51 -6.56
N PRO A 189 49.25 -43.25 -5.44
CA PRO A 189 48.38 -42.95 -4.29
C PRO A 189 48.58 -41.53 -3.73
N ARG A 190 49.76 -40.92 -3.94
CA ARG A 190 50.02 -39.53 -3.55
C ARG A 190 49.23 -38.53 -4.38
N LYS A 191 49.00 -38.81 -5.67
CA LYS A 191 48.20 -37.92 -6.54
C LYS A 191 46.74 -37.90 -6.12
N ASP A 192 46.17 -39.05 -5.75
CA ASP A 192 44.79 -39.15 -5.23
C ASP A 192 44.63 -38.41 -3.89
N LEU A 193 45.60 -38.58 -2.97
CA LEU A 193 45.61 -37.85 -1.70
C LEU A 193 45.75 -36.34 -1.88
N MET A 194 46.57 -35.90 -2.83
CA MET A 194 46.76 -34.48 -3.14
C MET A 194 45.46 -33.86 -3.70
N ALA A 195 44.77 -34.57 -4.60
CA ALA A 195 43.47 -34.13 -5.12
C ALA A 195 42.38 -34.04 -4.03
N LYS A 196 42.37 -34.99 -3.08
CA LYS A 196 41.47 -34.94 -1.90
C LYS A 196 41.78 -33.77 -0.98
N LEU A 197 43.07 -33.47 -0.78
CA LEU A 197 43.51 -32.33 0.03
C LEU A 197 43.08 -31.00 -0.61
N ASP A 198 43.27 -30.85 -1.92
CA ASP A 198 42.84 -29.66 -2.67
C ASP A 198 41.31 -29.51 -2.65
N SER A 199 40.58 -30.61 -2.79
CA SER A 199 39.12 -30.62 -2.63
C SER A 199 38.66 -30.20 -1.23
N ALA A 200 39.32 -30.71 -0.19
CA ALA A 200 39.02 -30.34 1.20
C ALA A 200 39.34 -28.86 1.46
N LYS A 201 40.45 -28.35 0.91
CA LYS A 201 40.84 -26.95 0.99
C LYS A 201 39.81 -26.04 0.32
N ALA A 202 39.34 -26.39 -0.88
CA ALA A 202 38.29 -25.65 -1.58
C ALA A 202 36.98 -25.59 -0.77
N LYS A 203 36.56 -26.71 -0.17
CA LYS A 203 35.38 -26.76 0.71
C LYS A 203 35.55 -25.89 1.96
N PHE A 204 36.75 -25.86 2.54
CA PHE A 204 37.02 -25.02 3.71
C PHE A 204 36.95 -23.51 3.37
N GLU A 205 37.45 -23.12 2.21
CA GLU A 205 37.33 -21.75 1.71
C GLU A 205 35.86 -21.36 1.45
N GLU A 206 35.07 -22.27 0.89
CA GLU A 206 33.63 -22.07 0.70
C GLU A 206 32.90 -21.89 2.04
N ILE A 207 33.19 -22.73 3.04
CA ILE A 207 32.64 -22.61 4.40
C ILE A 207 33.07 -21.27 5.02
N SER A 208 34.32 -20.85 4.83
CA SER A 208 34.82 -19.57 5.34
C SER A 208 34.11 -18.36 4.71
N LYS A 209 33.80 -18.46 3.42
CA LYS A 209 33.01 -17.45 2.70
C LYS A 209 31.57 -17.41 3.20
N ILE A 210 30.91 -18.56 3.36
CA ILE A 210 29.54 -18.66 3.90
C ILE A 210 29.49 -18.09 5.32
N LYS A 211 30.47 -18.42 6.17
CA LYS A 211 30.58 -17.89 7.53
C LYS A 211 30.65 -16.36 7.53
N SER A 212 31.51 -15.79 6.68
CA SER A 212 31.64 -14.32 6.57
C SER A 212 30.33 -13.66 6.13
N LYS A 213 29.61 -14.28 5.19
CA LYS A 213 28.28 -13.81 4.75
C LYS A 213 27.25 -13.87 5.88
N LEU A 214 27.18 -14.98 6.61
CA LEU A 214 26.25 -15.15 7.73
C LEU A 214 26.52 -14.15 8.86
N VAL A 215 27.79 -13.86 9.14
CA VAL A 215 28.17 -12.83 10.13
C VAL A 215 27.65 -11.46 9.70
N MET A 216 27.79 -11.11 8.43
CA MET A 216 27.29 -9.84 7.88
C MET A 216 25.76 -9.75 7.98
N GLU A 217 25.03 -10.76 7.51
CA GLU A 217 23.56 -10.84 7.60
C GLU A 217 23.07 -10.74 9.06
N ASN A 218 23.78 -11.36 10.01
CA ASN A 218 23.46 -11.28 11.43
C ASN A 218 23.66 -9.86 11.98
N THR A 219 24.73 -9.15 11.58
CA THR A 219 24.93 -7.75 11.97
C THR A 219 23.85 -6.83 11.41
N GLU A 220 23.41 -7.03 10.17
CA GLU A 220 22.30 -6.28 9.56
C GLU A 220 20.98 -6.54 10.28
N MET A 221 20.68 -7.80 10.57
CA MET A 221 19.48 -8.19 11.32
C MET A 221 19.44 -7.56 12.70
N LYS A 222 20.59 -7.49 13.39
CA LYS A 222 20.72 -6.79 14.67
C LYS A 222 20.42 -5.29 14.56
N GLN A 223 20.87 -4.63 13.48
CA GLN A 223 20.56 -3.22 13.24
C GLN A 223 19.07 -3.00 12.96
N VAL A 224 18.44 -3.89 12.18
CA VAL A 224 17.00 -3.84 11.92
C VAL A 224 16.19 -4.03 13.20
N LEU A 225 16.58 -4.99 14.05
CA LEU A 225 15.92 -5.25 15.32
C LEU A 225 15.99 -4.02 16.26
N GLU A 226 17.17 -3.39 16.35
CA GLU A 226 17.32 -2.18 17.16
C GLU A 226 16.44 -1.04 16.65
N LYS A 227 16.37 -0.87 15.32
CA LYS A 227 15.49 0.15 14.70
C LYS A 227 14.01 -0.11 14.98
N VAL A 228 13.56 -1.37 14.96
CA VAL A 228 12.18 -1.74 15.33
C VAL A 228 11.92 -1.43 16.79
N LYS A 229 12.85 -1.79 17.68
CA LYS A 229 12.75 -1.51 19.11
C LYS A 229 12.69 -0.01 19.42
N CYS A 230 13.46 0.83 18.71
CA CYS A 230 13.34 2.28 18.84
C CYS A 230 11.95 2.77 18.44
N ARG A 231 11.38 2.27 17.34
CA ARG A 231 10.03 2.64 16.89
C ARG A 231 8.93 2.16 17.83
N GLU A 232 9.11 1.00 18.45
CA GLU A 232 8.20 0.53 19.49
C GLU A 232 8.09 1.57 20.62
N ASN A 233 9.20 2.21 20.98
CA ASN A 233 9.22 3.25 22.00
C ASN A 233 8.54 4.58 21.60
N ASP A 234 8.20 4.77 20.32
CA ASP A 234 7.43 5.94 19.86
C ASP A 234 5.94 5.82 20.21
N PHE A 235 5.44 4.59 20.48
CA PHE A 235 4.06 4.38 20.90
C PHE A 235 3.84 4.76 22.36
N LYS A 236 2.59 5.16 22.66
CA LYS A 236 2.17 5.44 24.03
C LYS A 236 2.38 4.21 24.93
N PRO A 237 2.80 4.39 26.20
CA PRO A 237 3.09 3.27 27.11
C PRO A 237 1.92 2.29 27.24
N GLU A 238 0.69 2.81 27.28
CA GLU A 238 -0.54 2.02 27.42
C GLU A 238 -0.72 1.04 26.26
N LEU A 239 -0.34 1.45 25.04
CA LEU A 239 -0.38 0.61 23.85
C LEU A 239 0.74 -0.44 23.85
N ARG A 240 1.93 -0.10 24.37
CA ARG A 240 3.05 -1.05 24.48
C ARG A 240 2.80 -2.14 25.52
N THR A 241 2.10 -1.80 26.59
CA THR A 241 1.74 -2.73 27.68
C THR A 241 0.51 -3.57 27.37
N MET A 242 -0.26 -3.20 26.35
CA MET A 242 -1.46 -3.90 25.94
C MET A 242 -1.10 -5.22 25.25
N GLU A 243 -1.84 -6.28 25.54
CA GLU A 243 -1.65 -7.56 24.85
C GLU A 243 -1.95 -7.43 23.36
N ILE A 244 -1.13 -8.10 22.53
CA ILE A 244 -1.25 -8.07 21.06
C ILE A 244 -2.67 -8.46 20.62
N GLU A 245 -3.27 -9.45 21.27
CA GLU A 245 -4.64 -9.89 20.95
C GLU A 245 -5.68 -8.78 21.19
N ASN A 246 -5.49 -7.97 22.25
CA ASN A 246 -6.40 -6.86 22.53
C ASN A 246 -6.19 -5.70 21.54
N LEU A 247 -4.94 -5.39 21.20
CA LEU A 247 -4.63 -4.42 20.13
C LEU A 247 -5.25 -4.81 18.80
N GLU A 248 -5.20 -6.10 18.44
CA GLU A 248 -5.78 -6.62 17.20
C GLU A 248 -7.32 -6.50 17.20
N LYS A 249 -7.98 -6.78 18.32
CA LYS A 249 -9.43 -6.58 18.48
C LYS A 249 -9.83 -5.11 18.31
N GLU A 250 -9.14 -4.20 19.00
CA GLU A 250 -9.40 -2.75 18.88
C GLU A 250 -9.15 -2.24 17.46
N TYR A 251 -8.07 -2.70 16.81
CA TYR A 251 -7.79 -2.37 15.41
C TYR A 251 -8.92 -2.81 14.47
N ASN A 252 -9.41 -4.03 14.63
CA ASN A 252 -10.53 -4.56 13.84
C ASN A 252 -11.85 -3.82 14.12
N ALA A 253 -12.10 -3.44 15.39
CA ALA A 253 -13.25 -2.61 15.74
C ALA A 253 -13.18 -1.24 15.06
N LEU A 254 -12.01 -0.60 15.07
CA LEU A 254 -11.78 0.69 14.41
C LEU A 254 -11.98 0.61 12.89
N LEU A 255 -11.52 -0.49 12.26
CA LEU A 255 -11.76 -0.74 10.83
C LEU A 255 -13.25 -0.88 10.52
N SER A 256 -14.01 -1.56 11.39
CA SER A 256 -15.47 -1.71 11.25
C SER A 256 -16.19 -0.37 11.41
N ASP A 257 -15.80 0.44 12.38
CA ASP A 257 -16.36 1.79 12.56
C ASP A 257 -16.09 2.67 11.33
N LYS A 258 -14.87 2.64 10.80
CA LYS A 258 -14.52 3.36 9.56
C LYS A 258 -15.37 2.93 8.37
N ALA A 259 -15.65 1.64 8.23
CA ALA A 259 -16.53 1.14 7.18
C ALA A 259 -17.96 1.70 7.34
N ARG A 260 -18.49 1.65 8.57
CA ARG A 260 -19.82 2.18 8.88
C ARG A 260 -19.94 3.68 8.63
N GLU A 261 -18.93 4.45 9.00
CA GLU A 261 -18.88 5.89 8.71
C GLU A 261 -18.90 6.14 7.20
N THR A 262 -18.14 5.34 6.43
CA THR A 262 -18.11 5.44 4.97
C THR A 262 -19.49 5.17 4.36
N ASP A 263 -20.19 4.13 4.84
CA ASP A 263 -21.54 3.79 4.39
C ASP A 263 -22.55 4.89 4.73
N TYR A 264 -22.44 5.48 5.93
CA TYR A 264 -23.27 6.61 6.34
C TYR A 264 -23.04 7.83 5.44
N PHE A 265 -21.78 8.17 5.15
CA PHE A 265 -21.45 9.25 4.21
C PHE A 265 -22.01 9.00 2.81
N GLN A 266 -21.92 7.77 2.29
CA GLN A 266 -22.51 7.42 1.00
C GLN A 266 -24.04 7.54 1.01
N SER A 267 -24.69 7.13 2.10
CA SER A 267 -26.14 7.29 2.27
C SER A 267 -26.56 8.77 2.24
N LEU A 268 -25.84 9.63 2.96
CA LEU A 268 -26.07 11.08 2.93
C LEU A 268 -25.87 11.65 1.53
N GLN A 269 -24.82 11.23 0.82
CA GLN A 269 -24.58 11.65 -0.56
C GLN A 269 -25.73 11.22 -1.48
N SER A 270 -26.24 10.00 -1.32
CA SER A 270 -27.40 9.52 -2.08
C SER A 270 -28.66 10.34 -1.78
N GLN A 271 -28.90 10.70 -0.52
CA GLN A 271 -30.03 11.56 -0.14
C GLN A 271 -29.90 12.97 -0.74
N PHE A 272 -28.68 13.52 -0.74
CA PHE A 272 -28.39 14.81 -1.34
C PHE A 272 -28.67 14.83 -2.86
N GLU A 273 -28.27 13.79 -3.58
CA GLU A 273 -28.56 13.67 -5.02
C GLU A 273 -30.08 13.55 -5.29
N LYS A 274 -30.86 12.93 -4.40
CA LYS A 274 -32.33 12.92 -4.51
C LYS A 274 -32.92 14.32 -4.36
N LEU A 275 -32.38 15.15 -3.46
CA LEU A 275 -32.86 16.52 -3.23
C LEU A 275 -32.57 17.45 -4.41
N LYS A 276 -31.42 17.29 -5.10
CA LYS A 276 -31.10 18.04 -6.33
C LYS A 276 -32.12 17.84 -7.46
N GLY A 277 -32.79 16.69 -7.50
CA GLY A 277 -33.77 16.36 -8.53
C GLY A 277 -35.16 16.99 -8.31
N ILE A 278 -35.39 17.66 -7.17
CA ILE A 278 -36.71 18.20 -6.83
C ILE A 278 -36.88 19.58 -7.48
N SER A 279 -37.81 19.67 -8.44
CA SER A 279 -38.30 20.93 -8.99
C SER A 279 -39.82 20.96 -9.01
N HIS A 280 -40.39 22.16 -8.82
CA HIS A 280 -41.82 22.40 -8.76
C HIS A 280 -42.20 23.59 -9.63
N VAL A 281 -43.32 23.49 -10.34
CA VAL A 281 -43.82 24.58 -11.19
C VAL A 281 -44.86 25.39 -10.42
N VAL A 282 -44.59 26.67 -10.23
CA VAL A 282 -45.45 27.63 -9.54
C VAL A 282 -46.13 28.52 -10.58
N LYS A 283 -47.45 28.64 -10.53
CA LYS A 283 -48.20 29.56 -11.39
C LYS A 283 -48.40 30.92 -10.73
N CYS A 284 -48.03 31.99 -11.43
CA CYS A 284 -48.32 33.37 -11.08
C CYS A 284 -49.80 33.69 -11.35
N ALA A 285 -50.36 34.61 -10.56
CA ALA A 285 -51.70 35.16 -10.80
C ALA A 285 -51.84 35.84 -12.18
N CYS A 286 -50.71 36.22 -12.78
CA CYS A 286 -50.59 36.76 -14.13
C CYS A 286 -50.68 35.69 -15.25
N GLY A 287 -50.74 34.40 -14.90
CA GLY A 287 -50.82 33.28 -15.85
C GLY A 287 -49.48 32.68 -16.25
N GLU A 288 -48.35 33.30 -15.88
CA GLU A 288 -47.01 32.73 -16.13
C GLU A 288 -46.68 31.58 -15.18
N GLU A 289 -45.92 30.60 -15.66
CA GLU A 289 -45.45 29.46 -14.87
C GLU A 289 -43.94 29.54 -14.65
N TYR A 290 -43.49 29.37 -13.41
CA TYR A 290 -42.10 29.43 -13.00
C TYR A 290 -41.65 28.08 -12.44
N GLN A 291 -40.57 27.51 -12.98
CA GLN A 291 -40.00 26.28 -12.45
C GLN A 291 -38.99 26.59 -11.34
N VAL A 292 -39.39 26.30 -10.10
CA VAL A 292 -38.60 26.49 -8.89
C VAL A 292 -37.94 25.16 -8.54
N GLY A 293 -36.64 25.07 -8.74
CA GLY A 293 -35.81 23.94 -8.31
C GLY A 293 -34.98 24.29 -7.09
N LEU A 294 -34.65 23.28 -6.27
CA LEU A 294 -33.57 23.42 -5.29
C LEU A 294 -32.22 23.35 -6.03
N ASP A 295 -31.78 24.49 -6.57
CA ASP A 295 -30.42 24.62 -7.05
C ASP A 295 -29.51 24.88 -5.86
N LEU A 296 -28.88 23.81 -5.38
CA LEU A 296 -27.84 23.89 -4.36
C LEU A 296 -26.61 24.49 -5.04
N CYS A 297 -26.56 25.82 -5.11
CA CYS A 297 -25.46 26.63 -5.64
C CYS A 297 -24.10 25.98 -5.38
N ALA A 298 -23.65 25.18 -6.35
CA ALA A 298 -22.26 24.83 -6.48
C ALA A 298 -21.60 26.08 -7.03
N ARG A 299 -20.78 26.78 -6.23
CA ARG A 299 -19.78 27.69 -6.79
C ARG A 299 -18.80 26.86 -7.62
N GLN A 300 -19.18 26.60 -8.87
CA GLN A 300 -18.27 26.24 -9.94
C GLN A 300 -17.58 27.55 -10.34
N ASN A 301 -16.40 27.80 -9.78
CA ASN A 301 -15.50 28.75 -10.41
C ASN A 301 -14.84 28.01 -11.58
N GLU A 302 -15.47 28.10 -12.74
CA GLU A 302 -14.78 27.99 -14.03
C GLU A 302 -13.81 29.18 -14.12
N THR A 303 -12.51 28.90 -14.18
CA THR A 303 -11.53 29.82 -14.74
C THR A 303 -10.80 29.08 -15.85
N HIS A 304 -11.30 29.30 -17.07
CA HIS A 304 -10.59 29.10 -18.31
C HIS A 304 -9.39 30.07 -18.39
N ALA A 305 -8.26 29.53 -18.86
CA ALA A 305 -7.06 30.18 -19.44
C ALA A 305 -6.26 31.16 -18.57
#